data_AF-A0AAV5KNH1-F1
#
_entry.id   AF-A0AAV5KNH1-F1
#
_cell.length_a   1.000
_cell.length_b   1.000
_cell.length_c   1.000
_cell.angle_alpha   90.00
_cell.angle_beta   90.00
_cell.angle_gamma   90.00
#
_symmetry.space_group_name_H-M   'P 1'
#
loop_
_entity.id
_entity.type
_entity.pdbx_description
1 polymer ?
#
loop_
_entity_poly.entity_id
_entity_poly.type
_entity_poly.pdbx_seq_one_letter_code
_entity_poly.pdbx_strand_id
1 'polypeptide(L)'
;MSDNFNCSISDAHTVGLVKYRDPYPFGVDPSWCGSRSELPFLNSLKMKMSILLGVAQMNLGIILSYFNAHFFGSSLDIWYQFVPQMIFLNCLFGYLSLLIIIKWCTGFQADLYHVMIYMFLSPTDDLGDNQLFWGQRPLQILLLLLAIVAVPWMLLPKPFILKKFHSERFQGRTYRMLGASEMDIDVEPDSARQHHEEFNFSEVFVHQMIHSIEFVLGAVSNTASYLRLWALSLAHSELSTVFYEKVLLLAWGYDNIVIGLLGLAVFAFATAFILLMMETLSAFLHALRLHWVEFQN
;
A
#
# COMPACT_ATOMS: atom_id res chain seq x y z
N MET A 1 14.66 -50.40 37.85
CA MET A 1 15.15 -49.67 36.67
C MET A 1 14.04 -48.70 36.32
N SER A 2 14.09 -47.58 37.01
CA SER A 2 13.00 -46.64 37.24
C SER A 2 13.63 -45.28 37.03
N ASP A 3 13.63 -44.82 35.78
CA ASP A 3 14.23 -43.55 35.41
C ASP A 3 13.19 -42.45 35.53
N ASN A 4 13.54 -41.54 36.44
CA ASN A 4 12.75 -40.41 36.89
C ASN A 4 12.52 -39.41 35.76
N PHE A 5 11.24 -39.14 35.48
CA PHE A 5 10.79 -37.91 34.82
C PHE A 5 11.09 -36.72 35.75
N ASN A 6 12.20 -36.04 35.51
CA ASN A 6 12.47 -34.72 36.06
C ASN A 6 12.78 -33.80 34.88
N CYS A 7 11.73 -33.33 34.22
CA CYS A 7 11.85 -32.21 33.28
C CYS A 7 11.57 -30.93 34.07
N SER A 8 12.63 -30.18 34.32
CA SER A 8 12.65 -28.93 35.07
C SER A 8 11.72 -27.88 34.46
N ILE A 9 10.75 -27.46 35.26
CA ILE A 9 9.91 -26.28 35.06
C ILE A 9 10.79 -25.05 35.27
N SER A 10 11.60 -24.70 34.27
CA SER A 10 12.53 -23.56 34.38
C SER A 10 12.62 -22.70 33.11
N ASP A 11 12.17 -23.19 31.96
CA ASP A 11 12.25 -22.43 30.69
C ASP A 11 10.88 -21.87 30.26
N ALA A 12 10.11 -21.34 31.22
CA ALA A 12 8.79 -20.76 31.00
C ALA A 12 8.81 -19.25 30.68
N HIS A 13 9.91 -18.71 30.13
CA HIS A 13 10.05 -17.29 29.79
C HIS A 13 10.48 -17.02 28.36
N THR A 14 10.11 -17.88 27.41
CA THR A 14 10.09 -17.50 26.00
C THR A 14 8.66 -17.61 25.50
N VAL A 15 7.91 -16.51 25.63
CA VAL A 15 6.64 -16.29 24.93
C VAL A 15 6.99 -16.13 23.45
N GLY A 16 7.26 -17.25 22.79
CA GLY A 16 7.63 -17.36 21.40
C GLY A 16 7.24 -18.77 20.97
N LEU A 17 6.56 -18.89 19.84
CA LEU A 17 6.16 -20.20 19.30
C LEU A 17 7.44 -21.01 19.04
N VAL A 18 7.80 -21.90 19.96
CA VAL A 18 8.80 -22.94 19.70
C VAL A 18 8.27 -23.72 18.49
N LYS A 19 9.05 -23.75 17.40
CA LYS A 19 8.70 -24.45 16.16
C LYS A 19 8.69 -25.95 16.43
N TYR A 20 7.58 -26.45 16.96
CA TYR A 20 7.40 -27.84 17.36
C TYR A 20 7.02 -28.74 16.16
N ARG A 21 6.57 -28.16 15.05
CA ARG A 21 6.10 -28.89 13.86
C ARG A 21 6.41 -28.13 12.58
N ASP A 22 6.56 -28.88 11.48
CA ASP A 22 6.73 -28.30 10.16
C ASP A 22 5.51 -27.47 9.75
N PRO A 23 5.71 -26.39 8.96
CA PRO A 23 4.61 -25.58 8.46
C PRO A 23 3.59 -26.43 7.71
N TYR A 24 2.30 -26.12 7.90
CA TYR A 24 1.24 -26.78 7.16
C TYR A 24 1.43 -26.51 5.65
N PRO A 25 1.38 -27.55 4.78
CA PRO A 25 1.83 -27.44 3.40
C PRO A 25 0.95 -26.51 2.54
N PHE A 26 -0.31 -26.31 2.91
CA PHE A 26 -1.21 -25.43 2.17
C PHE A 26 -2.24 -24.77 3.08
N GLY A 27 -2.19 -23.43 3.15
CA GLY A 27 -3.14 -22.62 3.92
C GLY A 27 -2.76 -22.46 5.39
N VAL A 28 -3.77 -22.21 6.22
CA VAL A 28 -3.61 -22.08 7.68
C VAL A 28 -3.83 -23.45 8.33
N ASP A 29 -3.05 -23.76 9.35
CA ASP A 29 -3.17 -25.03 10.09
C ASP A 29 -4.58 -25.18 10.71
N PRO A 30 -5.33 -26.26 10.43
CA PRO A 30 -6.63 -26.51 11.02
C PRO A 30 -6.63 -26.57 12.55
N SER A 31 -5.48 -26.84 13.18
CA SER A 31 -5.35 -26.87 14.64
C SER A 31 -5.62 -25.53 15.32
N TRP A 32 -5.63 -24.41 14.57
CA TRP A 32 -5.98 -23.10 15.12
C TRP A 32 -7.49 -22.95 15.36
N CYS A 33 -8.33 -23.71 14.64
CA CYS A 33 -9.78 -23.66 14.74
C CYS A 33 -10.24 -24.06 16.15
N GLY A 34 -10.90 -23.14 16.85
CA GLY A 34 -11.41 -23.36 18.22
C GLY A 34 -10.39 -23.10 19.32
N SER A 35 -9.20 -22.58 18.99
CA SER A 35 -8.20 -22.16 19.98
C SER A 35 -8.49 -20.75 20.50
N ARG A 36 -8.18 -20.48 21.78
CA ARG A 36 -8.33 -19.11 22.35
C ARG A 36 -7.43 -18.06 21.66
N SER A 37 -6.39 -18.50 20.96
CA SER A 37 -5.41 -17.67 20.25
C SER A 37 -5.70 -17.51 18.75
N GLU A 38 -6.81 -18.07 18.24
CA GLU A 38 -7.18 -18.01 16.82
C GLU A 38 -7.39 -16.56 16.35
N LEU A 39 -8.28 -15.82 17.01
CA LEU A 39 -8.60 -14.44 16.67
C LEU A 39 -7.36 -13.53 16.63
N PRO A 40 -6.51 -13.45 17.68
CA PRO A 40 -5.34 -12.58 17.63
C PRO A 40 -4.33 -13.00 16.55
N PHE A 41 -4.19 -14.30 16.28
CA PHE A 41 -3.32 -14.80 15.20
C PHE A 41 -3.84 -14.41 13.82
N LEU A 42 -5.10 -14.76 13.50
CA LEU A 42 -5.74 -14.45 12.22
C LEU A 42 -5.85 -12.95 11.99
N ASN A 43 -6.10 -12.18 13.04
CA ASN A 43 -6.12 -10.73 12.98
C ASN A 43 -4.78 -10.16 12.50
N SER A 44 -3.68 -10.51 13.19
CA SER A 44 -2.33 -10.09 12.79
C SER A 44 -1.95 -10.58 11.38
N LEU A 45 -2.31 -11.82 11.03
CA LEU A 45 -2.04 -12.40 9.72
C LEU A 45 -2.76 -11.63 8.61
N LYS A 46 -4.08 -11.47 8.71
CA LYS A 46 -4.92 -10.82 7.68
C LYS A 46 -4.57 -9.34 7.52
N MET A 47 -4.28 -8.64 8.62
CA MET A 47 -3.84 -7.25 8.56
C MET A 47 -2.53 -7.11 7.76
N LYS A 48 -1.51 -7.93 8.07
CA LYS A 48 -0.22 -7.90 7.37
C LYS A 48 -0.35 -8.32 5.91
N MET A 49 -1.15 -9.35 5.63
CA MET A 49 -1.43 -9.79 4.26
C MET A 49 -2.10 -8.69 3.44
N SER A 50 -3.02 -7.93 4.03
CA SER A 50 -3.67 -6.81 3.36
C SER A 50 -2.68 -5.72 2.96
N ILE A 51 -1.75 -5.37 3.86
CA ILE A 51 -0.69 -4.40 3.57
C ILE A 51 0.20 -4.90 2.42
N LEU A 52 0.61 -6.18 2.43
CA LEU A 52 1.42 -6.76 1.36
C LEU A 52 0.71 -6.69 -0.01
N LEU A 53 -0.57 -7.05 -0.05
CA LEU A 53 -1.37 -6.99 -1.28
C LEU A 53 -1.56 -5.55 -1.76
N GLY A 54 -1.80 -4.60 -0.85
CA GLY A 54 -1.93 -3.18 -1.20
C GLY A 54 -0.66 -2.61 -1.82
N VAL A 55 0.49 -2.83 -1.19
CA VAL A 55 1.79 -2.36 -1.71
C VAL A 55 2.12 -3.00 -3.06
N ALA A 56 1.81 -4.30 -3.24
CA ALA A 56 1.98 -4.97 -4.52
C ALA A 56 1.09 -4.37 -5.62
N GLN A 57 -0.18 -4.12 -5.33
CA GLN A 57 -1.12 -3.54 -6.28
C GLN A 57 -0.75 -2.11 -6.67
N MET A 58 -0.30 -1.28 -5.73
CA MET A 58 0.18 0.08 -6.01
C MET A 58 1.45 0.09 -6.87
N ASN A 59 2.42 -0.78 -6.57
CA ASN A 59 3.62 -0.92 -7.41
C ASN A 59 3.23 -1.33 -8.84
N LEU A 60 2.23 -2.21 -9.00
CA LEU A 60 1.71 -2.57 -10.31
C LEU A 60 1.11 -1.37 -11.04
N GLY A 61 0.36 -0.51 -10.35
CA GLY A 61 -0.18 0.74 -10.92
C GLY A 61 0.92 1.67 -11.45
N ILE A 62 1.98 1.89 -10.67
CA ILE A 62 3.11 2.74 -11.09
C ILE A 62 3.88 2.11 -12.26
N ILE A 63 4.02 0.77 -12.29
CA ILE A 63 4.63 0.06 -13.42
C ILE A 63 3.79 0.21 -14.70
N LEU A 64 2.46 0.20 -14.61
CA LEU A 64 1.60 0.48 -15.77
C LEU A 64 1.76 1.91 -16.27
N SER A 65 1.90 2.88 -15.36
CA SER A 65 2.20 4.27 -15.71
C SER A 65 3.54 4.37 -16.48
N TYR A 66 4.55 3.58 -16.10
CA TYR A 66 5.81 3.47 -16.85
C TYR A 66 5.60 2.94 -18.27
N PHE A 67 4.84 1.85 -18.43
CA PHE A 67 4.55 1.32 -19.77
C PHE A 67 3.79 2.33 -20.64
N ASN A 68 2.89 3.11 -20.03
CA ASN A 68 2.17 4.17 -20.71
C ASN A 68 3.12 5.29 -21.19
N ALA A 69 4.00 5.79 -20.32
CA ALA A 69 4.99 6.81 -20.67
C ALA A 69 6.00 6.31 -21.72
N HIS A 70 6.37 5.03 -21.66
CA HIS A 70 7.22 4.40 -22.67
C HIS A 70 6.55 4.36 -24.05
N PHE A 71 5.25 4.02 -24.11
CA PHE A 71 4.49 4.00 -25.36
C PHE A 71 4.38 5.39 -26.01
N PHE A 72 4.14 6.44 -25.23
CA PHE A 72 4.05 7.82 -25.74
C PHE A 72 5.42 8.49 -25.98
N GLY A 73 6.53 7.82 -25.61
CA GLY A 73 7.89 8.32 -25.86
C GLY A 73 8.31 9.52 -24.99
N SER A 74 7.55 9.84 -23.92
CA SER A 74 7.86 10.99 -23.05
C SER A 74 8.93 10.63 -21.99
N SER A 75 10.19 10.62 -22.42
CA SER A 75 11.34 10.27 -21.55
C SER A 75 11.46 11.16 -20.31
N LEU A 76 10.92 12.38 -20.34
CA LEU A 76 10.90 13.30 -19.20
C LEU A 76 9.98 12.79 -18.06
N ASP A 77 8.82 12.23 -18.39
CA ASP A 77 7.88 11.71 -17.38
C ASP A 77 8.44 10.45 -16.72
N ILE A 78 9.19 9.62 -17.47
CA ILE A 78 9.86 8.44 -16.93
C ILE A 78 10.89 8.85 -15.85
N TRP A 79 11.76 9.81 -16.15
CA TRP A 79 12.84 10.21 -15.23
C TRP A 79 12.36 11.05 -14.03
N TYR A 80 11.33 11.87 -14.21
CA TYR A 80 10.93 12.86 -13.20
C TYR A 80 9.60 12.57 -12.50
N GLN A 81 8.78 11.66 -13.02
CA GLN A 81 7.54 11.22 -12.39
C GLN A 81 7.64 9.76 -11.93
N PHE A 82 7.98 8.82 -12.81
CA PHE A 82 8.03 7.40 -12.44
C PHE A 82 9.14 7.05 -11.45
N VAL A 83 10.40 7.47 -11.71
CA VAL A 83 11.53 7.11 -10.84
C VAL A 83 11.36 7.61 -9.40
N PRO A 84 11.00 8.89 -9.14
CA PRO A 84 10.78 9.36 -7.77
C PRO A 84 9.60 8.69 -7.08
N GLN A 85 8.50 8.44 -7.81
CA GLN A 85 7.33 7.75 -7.26
C GLN A 85 7.68 6.31 -6.82
N MET A 86 8.44 5.58 -7.65
CA MET A 86 8.91 4.24 -7.31
C MET A 86 9.87 4.23 -6.13
N ILE A 87 10.81 5.17 -6.07
CA ILE A 87 11.75 5.28 -4.94
C ILE A 87 10.99 5.60 -3.65
N PHE A 88 10.10 6.59 -3.67
CA PHE A 88 9.34 7.00 -2.49
C PHE A 88 8.47 5.87 -1.93
N LEU A 89 7.67 5.21 -2.78
CA LEU A 89 6.78 4.13 -2.36
C LEU A 89 7.58 2.94 -1.80
N ASN A 90 8.67 2.54 -2.48
CA ASN A 90 9.47 1.40 -2.04
C ASN A 90 10.33 1.69 -0.79
N CYS A 91 10.80 2.92 -0.60
CA CYS A 91 11.54 3.29 0.61
C CYS A 91 10.67 3.25 1.87
N LEU A 92 9.39 3.63 1.79
CA LEU A 92 8.50 3.64 2.96
C LEU A 92 7.75 2.32 3.11
N PHE A 93 6.89 2.01 2.14
CA PHE A 93 5.97 0.88 2.23
C PHE A 93 6.57 -0.42 1.69
N GLY A 94 7.50 -0.34 0.74
CA GLY A 94 8.31 -1.49 0.33
C GLY A 94 9.16 -2.01 1.49
N TYR A 95 9.78 -1.12 2.27
CA TYR A 95 10.51 -1.50 3.48
C TYR A 95 9.60 -2.14 4.55
N LEU A 96 8.41 -1.60 4.77
CA LEU A 96 7.39 -2.23 5.63
C LEU A 96 7.10 -3.67 5.19
N SER A 97 6.86 -3.87 3.89
CA SER A 97 6.58 -5.18 3.29
C SER A 97 7.74 -6.16 3.50
N LEU A 98 8.98 -5.72 3.26
CA LEU A 98 10.17 -6.54 3.48
C LEU A 98 10.33 -6.96 4.95
N LEU A 99 10.09 -6.05 5.89
CA LEU A 99 10.14 -6.37 7.32
C LEU A 99 9.05 -7.38 7.75
N ILE A 100 7.85 -7.34 7.16
CA ILE A 100 6.82 -8.36 7.40
C ILE A 100 7.32 -9.73 6.95
N ILE A 101 7.88 -9.81 5.75
CA ILE A 101 8.38 -11.07 5.19
C ILE A 101 9.55 -11.61 6.01
N ILE A 102 10.53 -10.75 6.37
CA ILE A 102 11.66 -11.14 7.22
C ILE A 102 11.16 -11.61 8.59
N LYS A 103 10.17 -10.92 9.18
CA LYS A 103 9.55 -11.35 10.44
C LYS A 103 8.91 -12.74 10.32
N TRP A 104 8.26 -13.04 9.19
CA TRP A 104 7.69 -14.38 8.94
C TRP A 104 8.76 -15.45 8.74
N CYS A 105 9.87 -15.14 8.07
CA CYS A 105 10.97 -16.10 7.87
C CYS A 105 11.74 -16.40 9.16
N THR A 106 11.90 -15.39 10.02
CA THR A 106 12.84 -15.47 11.16
C THR A 106 12.13 -15.72 12.50
N GLY A 107 10.82 -15.48 12.60
CA GLY A 107 10.04 -15.77 13.80
C GLY A 107 10.27 -14.83 14.99
N PHE A 108 11.02 -13.73 14.80
CA PHE A 108 11.30 -12.76 15.85
C PHE A 108 10.04 -11.98 16.31
N GLN A 109 9.98 -11.66 17.60
CA GLN A 109 8.86 -10.96 18.26
C GLN A 109 8.86 -9.43 18.06
N ALA A 110 9.66 -8.87 17.15
CA ALA A 110 9.81 -7.42 17.06
C ALA A 110 8.52 -6.68 16.66
N ASP A 111 8.25 -5.54 17.29
CA ASP A 111 7.08 -4.73 17.00
C ASP A 111 7.27 -3.85 15.78
N LEU A 112 6.67 -4.26 14.67
CA LEU A 112 6.88 -3.64 13.36
C LEU A 112 6.42 -2.18 13.30
N TYR A 113 5.34 -1.83 14.00
CA TYR A 113 4.83 -0.46 14.04
C TYR A 113 5.77 0.48 14.80
N HIS A 114 6.38 0.01 15.90
CA HIS A 114 7.40 0.78 16.61
C HIS A 114 8.59 1.07 15.69
N VAL A 115 9.09 0.07 14.97
CA VAL A 115 10.17 0.25 13.98
C VAL A 115 9.82 1.32 12.93
N MET A 116 8.57 1.34 12.45
CA MET A 116 8.10 2.29 11.45
C MET A 116 7.97 3.72 11.99
N ILE A 117 7.43 3.89 13.21
CA ILE A 117 7.24 5.21 13.81
C ILE A 117 8.60 5.82 14.18
N TYR A 118 9.48 5.03 14.81
CA TYR A 118 10.80 5.49 15.21
C TYR A 118 11.72 5.79 14.01
N MET A 119 11.44 5.22 12.82
CA MET A 119 12.10 5.60 11.56
C MET A 119 12.04 7.10 11.29
N PHE A 120 10.88 7.72 11.53
CA PHE A 120 10.65 9.12 11.23
C PHE A 120 10.93 10.02 12.43
N LEU A 121 10.66 9.55 13.65
CA LEU A 121 10.76 10.37 14.85
C LEU A 121 12.19 10.45 15.41
N SER A 122 12.97 9.37 15.34
CA SER A 122 14.34 9.32 15.90
C SER A 122 15.18 8.23 15.20
N PRO A 123 15.67 8.49 13.97
CA PRO A 123 16.35 7.47 13.15
C PRO A 123 17.70 7.00 13.68
N THR A 124 18.25 7.66 14.71
CA THR A 124 19.58 7.39 15.28
C THR A 124 19.53 6.66 16.62
N ASP A 125 18.34 6.39 17.17
CA ASP A 125 18.23 5.75 18.48
C ASP A 125 18.46 4.23 18.39
N ASP A 126 18.94 3.64 19.49
CA ASP A 126 19.19 2.21 19.57
C ASP A 126 17.87 1.46 19.71
N LEU A 127 17.49 0.70 18.69
CA LEU A 127 16.24 -0.08 18.72
C LEU A 127 16.25 -1.24 19.73
N GLY A 128 17.33 -1.46 20.49
CA GLY A 128 17.41 -2.46 21.55
C GLY A 128 16.96 -3.84 21.07
N ASP A 129 16.00 -4.43 21.78
CA ASP A 129 15.43 -5.76 21.49
C ASP A 129 14.63 -5.83 20.16
N ASN A 130 14.37 -4.71 19.48
CA ASN A 130 13.62 -4.65 18.23
C ASN A 130 14.51 -4.64 16.95
N GLN A 131 15.81 -4.90 17.08
CA GLN A 131 16.69 -5.01 15.92
C GLN A 131 16.42 -6.31 15.15
N LEU A 132 15.82 -6.19 13.95
CA LEU A 132 15.39 -7.33 13.14
C LEU A 132 16.55 -7.94 12.32
N PHE A 133 17.55 -7.13 11.97
CA PHE A 133 18.71 -7.57 11.18
C PHE A 133 19.99 -6.79 11.51
N TRP A 134 21.13 -7.39 11.19
CA TRP A 134 22.44 -6.73 11.28
C TRP A 134 22.54 -5.63 10.20
N GLY A 135 22.77 -4.38 10.60
CA GLY A 135 22.83 -3.24 9.66
C GLY A 135 21.51 -2.50 9.43
N GLN A 136 20.51 -2.65 10.30
CA GLN A 136 19.22 -1.96 10.18
C GLN A 136 19.32 -0.42 10.20
N ARG A 137 20.16 0.14 11.07
CA ARG A 137 20.32 1.60 11.21
C ARG A 137 20.81 2.28 9.92
N PRO A 138 21.93 1.88 9.30
CA PRO A 138 22.40 2.55 8.09
C PRO A 138 21.41 2.42 6.93
N LEU A 139 20.71 1.28 6.82
CA LEU A 139 19.67 1.09 5.80
C LEU A 139 18.49 2.05 6.03
N GLN A 140 18.01 2.15 7.27
CA GLN A 140 16.87 3.01 7.62
C GLN A 140 17.17 4.50 7.36
N ILE A 141 18.36 4.96 7.70
CA ILE A 141 18.82 6.33 7.41
C ILE A 141 18.92 6.56 5.89
N LEU A 142 19.49 5.60 5.15
CA LEU A 142 19.60 5.70 3.69
C LEU A 142 18.23 5.77 3.01
N LEU A 143 17.27 4.93 3.42
CA LEU A 143 15.91 4.92 2.89
C LEU A 143 15.17 6.21 3.21
N LEU A 144 15.31 6.74 4.42
CA LEU A 144 14.71 8.01 4.80
C LEU A 144 15.28 9.18 3.97
N LEU A 145 16.60 9.20 3.76
CA LEU A 145 17.25 10.22 2.93
C LEU A 145 16.75 10.15 1.48
N LEU A 146 16.68 8.94 0.90
CA LEU A 146 16.12 8.73 -0.43
C LEU A 146 14.67 9.21 -0.53
N ALA A 147 13.83 8.93 0.47
CA ALA A 147 12.45 9.38 0.51
C ALA A 147 12.34 10.92 0.58
N ILE A 148 13.19 11.58 1.37
CA ILE A 148 13.21 13.05 1.46
C ILE A 148 13.69 13.66 0.15
N VAL A 149 14.71 13.09 -0.50
CA VAL A 149 15.25 13.60 -1.78
C VAL A 149 14.26 13.36 -2.94
N ALA A 150 13.47 12.29 -2.90
CA ALA A 150 12.48 11.98 -3.94
C ALA A 150 11.40 13.08 -4.09
N VAL A 151 11.01 13.76 -3.00
CA VAL A 151 9.96 14.79 -3.04
C VAL A 151 10.41 16.04 -3.83
N PRO A 152 11.55 16.70 -3.54
CA PRO A 152 12.07 17.78 -4.37
C PRO A 152 12.41 17.34 -5.81
N TRP A 153 12.86 16.09 -5.99
CA TRP A 153 13.18 15.55 -7.31
C TRP A 153 11.94 15.46 -8.22
N MET A 154 10.75 15.22 -7.67
CA MET A 154 9.51 15.23 -8.45
C MET A 154 8.99 16.66 -8.70
N LEU A 155 9.26 17.60 -7.79
CA LEU A 155 8.70 18.96 -7.83
C LEU A 155 9.43 19.91 -8.80
N LEU A 156 10.77 19.91 -8.77
CA LEU A 156 11.60 20.93 -9.43
C LEU A 156 11.88 20.68 -10.92
N PRO A 157 12.17 19.47 -11.41
CA PRO A 157 12.70 19.33 -12.76
C PRO A 157 11.71 19.64 -13.87
N LYS A 158 10.44 19.23 -13.74
CA LYS A 158 9.42 19.41 -14.78
C LYS A 158 9.12 20.90 -15.09
N PRO A 159 8.87 21.79 -14.10
CA PRO A 159 8.65 23.21 -14.39
C PRO A 159 9.92 23.92 -14.88
N PHE A 160 11.11 23.54 -14.39
CA PHE A 160 12.37 24.16 -14.82
C PHE A 160 12.79 23.75 -16.24
N ILE A 161 12.58 22.48 -16.62
CA ILE A 161 12.85 22.00 -17.97
C ILE A 161 11.87 22.63 -18.96
N LEU A 162 10.60 22.77 -18.61
CA LEU A 162 9.61 23.41 -19.48
C LEU A 162 9.87 24.92 -19.65
N LYS A 163 10.35 25.61 -18.60
CA LYS A 163 10.85 26.99 -18.68
C LYS A 163 12.03 27.11 -19.66
N LYS A 164 12.97 26.15 -19.63
CA LYS A 164 14.14 26.15 -20.51
C LYS A 164 13.75 25.91 -21.97
N PHE A 165 12.91 24.92 -22.25
CA PHE A 165 12.40 24.65 -23.61
C PHE A 165 11.58 25.82 -24.17
N HIS A 166 10.80 26.51 -23.32
CA HIS A 166 10.04 27.68 -23.75
C HIS A 166 10.95 28.86 -24.05
N SER A 167 11.99 29.08 -23.24
CA SER A 167 13.00 30.13 -23.51
C SER A 167 13.78 29.88 -24.81
N GLU A 168 14.08 28.62 -25.14
CA GLU A 168 14.77 28.24 -26.38
C GLU A 168 13.85 28.35 -27.61
N ARG A 169 12.56 28.00 -27.50
CA ARG A 169 11.58 28.21 -28.59
C ARG A 169 11.24 29.69 -28.82
N PHE A 170 11.20 30.50 -27.76
CA PHE A 170 11.02 31.95 -27.88
C PHE A 170 12.26 32.64 -28.47
N GLN A 171 13.46 32.21 -28.07
CA GLN A 171 14.69 32.70 -28.70
C GLN A 171 14.79 32.26 -30.17
N GLY A 172 14.41 31.02 -30.51
CA GLY A 172 14.38 30.56 -31.90
C GLY A 172 13.39 31.32 -32.81
N ARG A 173 12.22 31.72 -32.30
CA ARG A 173 11.29 32.61 -33.04
C ARG A 173 11.80 34.03 -33.15
N THR A 174 12.42 34.58 -32.10
CA THR A 174 13.05 35.92 -32.12
C THR A 174 14.21 35.99 -33.11
N TYR A 175 15.09 35.00 -33.14
CA TYR A 175 16.22 34.95 -34.08
C TYR A 175 15.77 34.73 -35.53
N ARG A 176 14.69 33.97 -35.77
CA ARG A 176 14.12 33.80 -37.11
C ARG A 176 13.41 35.06 -37.61
N MET A 177 12.89 35.91 -36.71
CA MET A 177 12.32 37.21 -37.06
C MET A 177 13.41 38.25 -37.37
N LEU A 178 14.52 38.24 -36.61
CA LEU A 178 15.69 39.10 -36.87
C LEU A 178 16.44 38.75 -38.17
N GLY A 179 16.44 37.49 -38.61
CA GLY A 179 17.05 37.06 -39.87
C GLY A 179 16.21 37.31 -41.13
N ALA A 180 14.96 37.77 -40.99
CA ALA A 180 14.06 38.08 -42.10
C ALA A 180 13.91 39.59 -42.36
N SER A 181 14.77 40.43 -41.75
CA SER A 181 14.62 41.89 -41.74
C SER A 181 15.60 42.64 -42.67
N GLU A 182 16.07 42.02 -43.75
CA GLU A 182 16.89 42.70 -44.78
C GLU A 182 16.24 42.76 -46.17
N MET A 183 14.92 42.58 -46.32
CA MET A 183 14.26 42.85 -47.61
C MET A 183 12.84 43.43 -47.46
N ASP A 184 12.80 44.76 -47.42
CA ASP A 184 11.83 45.71 -47.99
C ASP A 184 10.31 45.73 -47.64
N ILE A 185 9.88 46.96 -47.29
CA ILE A 185 8.61 47.69 -47.54
C ILE A 185 7.41 47.57 -46.57
N ASP A 186 7.09 48.74 -45.98
CA ASP A 186 5.82 49.29 -45.48
C ASP A 186 4.59 48.37 -45.41
N VAL A 187 4.21 47.95 -44.20
CA VAL A 187 2.80 47.81 -43.79
C VAL A 187 2.71 48.07 -42.28
N GLU A 188 2.08 49.18 -41.89
CA GLU A 188 1.44 49.27 -40.57
C GLU A 188 0.09 48.55 -40.67
N PRO A 189 -0.15 47.52 -39.83
CA PRO A 189 -1.46 47.42 -39.21
C PRO A 189 -1.32 47.17 -37.71
N ASP A 190 -2.00 48.04 -36.99
CA ASP A 190 -2.55 47.83 -35.67
C ASP A 190 -3.14 46.40 -35.52
N SER A 191 -3.06 45.83 -34.31
CA SER A 191 -3.60 44.49 -33.93
C SER A 191 -2.74 43.25 -34.19
N ALA A 192 -1.55 43.21 -33.59
CA ALA A 192 -1.03 41.96 -33.03
C ALA A 192 -0.38 42.23 -31.68
N ARG A 193 -1.21 42.53 -30.67
CA ARG A 193 -1.00 41.96 -29.34
C ARG A 193 -0.98 40.44 -29.53
N GLN A 194 0.13 39.91 -30.04
CA GLN A 194 0.47 38.52 -29.83
C GLN A 194 0.45 38.39 -28.32
N HIS A 195 -0.61 37.73 -27.87
CA HIS A 195 -0.73 37.24 -26.51
C HIS A 195 0.67 36.84 -26.07
N HIS A 196 1.22 37.61 -25.14
CA HIS A 196 1.96 37.02 -24.05
C HIS A 196 0.99 35.97 -23.49
N GLU A 197 0.92 34.78 -24.10
CA GLU A 197 0.93 33.58 -23.30
C GLU A 197 2.29 33.65 -22.60
N GLU A 198 2.36 34.48 -21.56
CA GLU A 198 3.29 34.27 -20.48
C GLU A 198 3.09 32.81 -20.17
N PHE A 199 4.08 32.00 -20.55
CA PHE A 199 4.20 30.67 -20.05
C PHE A 199 4.03 30.81 -18.53
N ASN A 200 2.84 30.46 -18.03
CA ASN A 200 2.48 30.65 -16.64
C ASN A 200 3.28 29.61 -15.86
N PHE A 201 4.56 29.90 -15.66
CA PHE A 201 5.48 29.10 -14.88
C PHE A 201 4.90 28.86 -13.50
N SER A 202 4.19 29.86 -12.96
CA SER A 202 3.41 29.76 -11.74
C SER A 202 2.31 28.68 -11.83
N GLU A 203 1.55 28.61 -12.91
CA GLU A 203 0.48 27.61 -13.09
C GLU A 203 1.04 26.19 -13.22
N VAL A 204 2.09 26.00 -14.03
CA VAL A 204 2.77 24.70 -14.17
C VAL A 204 3.41 24.27 -12.84
N PHE A 205 4.01 25.21 -12.11
CA PHE A 205 4.60 24.96 -10.80
C PHE A 205 3.54 24.58 -9.77
N VAL A 206 2.41 25.30 -9.71
CA VAL A 206 1.30 25.00 -8.81
C VAL A 206 0.70 23.63 -9.12
N HIS A 207 0.46 23.31 -10.41
CA HIS A 207 -0.05 22.01 -10.81
C HIS A 207 0.90 20.87 -10.41
N GLN A 208 2.20 21.03 -10.65
CA GLN A 208 3.20 20.03 -10.24
C GLN A 208 3.30 19.89 -8.71
N MET A 209 3.14 20.99 -7.97
CA MET A 209 3.12 20.98 -6.51
C MET A 209 1.92 20.21 -5.96
N ILE A 210 0.73 20.46 -6.51
CA ILE A 210 -0.48 19.72 -6.15
C ILE A 210 -0.30 18.24 -6.43
N HIS A 211 0.16 17.88 -7.63
CA HIS A 211 0.41 16.49 -8.00
C HIS A 211 1.43 15.82 -7.06
N SER A 212 2.48 16.52 -6.64
CA SER A 212 3.44 16.01 -5.68
C SER A 212 2.82 15.75 -4.29
N ILE A 213 2.00 16.68 -3.80
CA ILE A 213 1.34 16.55 -2.49
C ILE A 213 0.29 15.44 -2.52
N GLU A 214 -0.51 15.41 -3.58
CA GLU A 214 -1.52 14.38 -3.82
C GLU A 214 -0.88 12.99 -3.89
N PHE A 215 0.24 12.83 -4.59
CA PHE A 215 0.96 11.56 -4.61
C PHE A 215 1.47 11.14 -3.24
N VAL A 216 2.13 12.04 -2.48
CA VAL A 216 2.69 11.71 -1.16
C VAL A 216 1.59 11.35 -0.16
N LEU A 217 0.53 12.16 -0.07
CA LEU A 217 -0.60 11.91 0.83
C LEU A 217 -1.43 10.71 0.36
N GLY A 218 -1.60 10.56 -0.96
CA GLY A 218 -2.27 9.44 -1.61
C GLY A 218 -1.58 8.12 -1.34
N ALA A 219 -0.24 8.03 -1.47
CA ALA A 219 0.51 6.82 -1.19
C ALA A 219 0.31 6.31 0.24
N VAL A 220 0.29 7.23 1.23
CA VAL A 220 0.05 6.88 2.64
C VAL A 220 -1.41 6.50 2.88
N SER A 221 -2.34 7.33 2.39
CA SER A 221 -3.79 7.14 2.56
C SER A 221 -4.26 5.84 1.91
N ASN A 222 -3.84 5.59 0.67
CA ASN A 222 -4.20 4.40 -0.09
C ASN A 222 -3.68 3.16 0.64
N THR A 223 -2.47 3.18 1.22
CA THR A 223 -1.90 2.00 1.90
C THR A 223 -2.69 1.68 3.17
N ALA A 224 -3.11 2.72 3.90
CA ALA A 224 -4.01 2.55 5.05
C ALA A 224 -5.42 2.08 4.62
N SER A 225 -5.94 2.55 3.48
CA SER A 225 -7.25 2.16 2.93
C SER A 225 -7.34 0.64 2.69
N TYR A 226 -6.22 -0.01 2.32
CA TYR A 226 -6.18 -1.47 2.17
C TYR A 226 -6.49 -2.24 3.45
N LEU A 227 -6.31 -1.68 4.65
CA LEU A 227 -6.71 -2.33 5.92
C LEU A 227 -8.21 -2.69 5.95
N ARG A 228 -9.03 -2.10 5.07
CA ARG A 228 -10.42 -2.49 4.85
C ARG A 228 -10.59 -3.94 4.43
N LEU A 229 -9.70 -4.49 3.59
CA LEU A 229 -9.76 -5.90 3.19
C LEU A 229 -9.64 -6.83 4.40
N TRP A 230 -8.78 -6.46 5.35
CA TRP A 230 -8.67 -7.19 6.62
C TRP A 230 -9.95 -7.07 7.44
N ALA A 231 -10.45 -5.86 7.68
CA ALA A 231 -11.64 -5.62 8.50
C ALA A 231 -12.87 -6.38 7.95
N LEU A 232 -13.07 -6.34 6.64
CA LEU A 232 -14.17 -7.04 5.99
C LEU A 232 -14.00 -8.56 6.04
N SER A 233 -12.80 -9.07 5.79
CA SER A 233 -12.51 -10.51 5.90
C SER A 233 -12.68 -11.02 7.34
N LEU A 234 -12.42 -10.19 8.34
CA LEU A 234 -12.65 -10.53 9.75
C LEU A 234 -14.15 -10.54 10.06
N ALA A 235 -14.89 -9.48 9.69
CA ALA A 235 -16.33 -9.40 9.91
C ALA A 235 -17.08 -10.60 9.29
N HIS A 236 -16.75 -10.98 8.06
CA HIS A 236 -17.35 -12.13 7.39
C HIS A 236 -17.07 -13.46 8.14
N SER A 237 -15.85 -13.63 8.65
CA SER A 237 -15.44 -14.82 9.40
C SER A 237 -16.17 -14.93 10.75
N GLU A 238 -16.27 -13.83 11.49
CA GLU A 238 -16.94 -13.77 12.79
C GLU A 238 -18.45 -13.97 12.64
N LEU A 239 -19.07 -13.29 11.67
CA LEU A 239 -20.51 -13.36 11.43
C LEU A 239 -20.94 -14.77 10.97
N SER A 240 -20.11 -15.45 10.16
CA SER A 240 -20.31 -16.85 9.79
C SER A 240 -20.25 -17.78 11.01
N THR A 241 -19.26 -17.59 11.88
CA THR A 241 -19.09 -18.39 13.11
C THR A 241 -20.28 -18.19 14.05
N VAL A 242 -20.76 -16.96 14.24
CA VAL A 242 -21.93 -16.66 15.08
C VAL A 242 -23.20 -17.31 14.53
N PHE A 243 -23.43 -17.28 13.21
CA PHE A 243 -24.58 -17.98 12.63
C PHE A 243 -24.49 -19.50 12.80
N TYR A 244 -23.31 -20.07 12.62
CA TYR A 244 -23.09 -21.50 12.83
C TYR A 244 -23.37 -21.91 14.28
N GLU A 245 -22.80 -21.20 15.25
CA GLU A 245 -22.96 -21.50 16.67
C GLU A 245 -24.37 -21.23 17.19
N LYS A 246 -24.96 -20.09 16.85
CA LYS A 246 -26.22 -19.64 17.45
C LYS A 246 -27.46 -20.17 16.74
N VAL A 247 -27.37 -20.53 15.46
CA VAL A 247 -28.52 -21.05 14.69
C VAL A 247 -28.41 -22.56 14.50
N LEU A 248 -27.32 -23.05 13.91
CA LEU A 248 -27.23 -24.47 13.52
C LEU A 248 -26.92 -25.38 14.72
N LEU A 249 -25.90 -25.06 15.52
CA LEU A 249 -25.52 -25.85 16.69
C LEU A 249 -26.63 -25.89 17.75
N LEU A 250 -27.30 -24.76 17.98
CA LEU A 250 -28.43 -24.68 18.90
C LEU A 250 -29.63 -25.50 18.40
N ALA A 251 -29.94 -25.47 17.10
CA ALA A 251 -31.03 -26.27 16.53
C ALA A 251 -30.75 -27.78 16.58
N TRP A 252 -29.48 -28.19 16.43
CA TRP A 252 -29.07 -29.59 16.51
C TRP A 252 -29.10 -30.15 17.94
N GLY A 253 -29.02 -29.29 18.96
CA GLY A 253 -29.13 -29.67 20.37
C GLY A 253 -30.52 -30.16 20.79
N TYR A 254 -31.55 -29.99 19.96
CA TYR A 254 -32.90 -30.49 20.21
C TYR A 254 -33.12 -31.83 19.49
N ASP A 255 -33.54 -32.87 20.21
CA ASP A 255 -33.83 -34.22 19.66
C ASP A 255 -35.04 -34.28 18.70
N ASN A 256 -35.69 -33.14 18.42
CA ASN A 256 -36.82 -33.06 17.52
C ASN A 256 -36.37 -32.78 16.08
N ILE A 257 -36.59 -33.76 15.18
CA ILE A 257 -36.27 -33.66 13.74
C ILE A 257 -36.87 -32.41 13.09
N VAL A 258 -38.08 -32.00 13.51
CA VAL A 258 -38.76 -30.80 12.96
C VAL A 258 -38.01 -29.51 13.31
N ILE A 259 -37.46 -29.40 14.52
CA ILE A 259 -36.70 -28.23 14.98
C ILE A 259 -35.34 -28.18 14.26
N GLY A 260 -34.68 -29.33 14.09
CA GLY A 260 -33.45 -29.43 13.31
C GLY A 260 -33.64 -29.02 11.84
N LEU A 261 -34.72 -29.49 11.19
CA LEU A 261 -35.04 -29.14 9.80
C LEU A 261 -35.35 -27.64 9.64
N LEU A 262 -36.11 -27.07 10.59
CA LEU A 262 -36.41 -25.64 10.59
C LEU A 262 -35.13 -24.81 10.81
N GLY A 263 -34.27 -25.21 11.74
CA GLY A 263 -32.99 -24.55 12.00
C GLY A 263 -32.04 -24.58 10.80
N LEU A 264 -31.97 -25.71 10.09
CA LEU A 264 -31.20 -25.83 8.84
C LEU A 264 -31.76 -24.91 7.75
N ALA A 265 -33.08 -24.85 7.59
CA ALA A 265 -33.72 -23.96 6.60
C ALA A 265 -33.44 -22.48 6.88
N VAL A 266 -33.53 -22.07 8.15
CA VAL A 266 -33.21 -20.70 8.58
C VAL A 266 -31.72 -20.40 8.39
N PHE A 267 -30.83 -21.32 8.76
CA PHE A 267 -29.39 -21.17 8.55
C PHE A 267 -29.01 -21.05 7.07
N ALA A 268 -29.62 -21.88 6.21
CA ALA A 268 -29.40 -21.83 4.77
C ALA A 268 -29.87 -20.49 4.17
N PHE A 269 -31.03 -20.00 4.58
CA PHE A 269 -31.54 -18.69 4.15
C PHE A 269 -30.67 -17.53 4.63
N ALA A 270 -30.27 -17.53 5.91
CA ALA A 270 -29.38 -16.51 6.48
C ALA A 270 -28.02 -16.49 5.76
N THR A 271 -27.45 -17.67 5.48
CA THR A 271 -26.18 -17.78 4.75
C THR A 271 -26.31 -17.28 3.31
N ALA A 272 -27.39 -17.64 2.61
CA ALA A 272 -27.60 -17.22 1.22
C ALA A 272 -27.81 -15.70 1.10
N PHE A 273 -28.66 -15.11 1.95
CA PHE A 273 -29.03 -13.71 1.81
C PHE A 273 -28.01 -12.77 2.47
N ILE A 274 -27.56 -13.08 3.68
CA ILE A 274 -26.69 -12.18 4.46
C ILE A 274 -25.23 -12.41 4.07
N LEU A 275 -24.72 -13.63 4.21
CA LEU A 275 -23.30 -13.92 3.98
C LEU A 275 -22.93 -13.90 2.50
N LEU A 276 -23.74 -14.49 1.62
CA LEU A 276 -23.39 -14.60 0.20
C LEU A 276 -23.83 -13.40 -0.64
N MET A 277 -25.00 -12.80 -0.38
CA MET A 277 -25.48 -11.68 -1.21
C MET A 277 -25.04 -10.33 -0.65
N MET A 278 -25.41 -10.01 0.60
CA MET A 278 -25.18 -8.69 1.18
C MET A 278 -23.69 -8.41 1.42
N GLU A 279 -22.99 -9.31 2.11
CA GLU A 279 -21.56 -9.16 2.43
C GLU A 279 -20.68 -9.21 1.17
N THR A 280 -20.97 -10.09 0.20
CA THR A 280 -20.21 -10.14 -1.07
C THR A 280 -20.42 -8.87 -1.89
N LEU A 281 -21.63 -8.30 -1.91
CA LEU A 281 -21.88 -7.03 -2.59
C LEU A 281 -21.08 -5.88 -1.94
N SER A 282 -21.06 -5.84 -0.60
CA SER A 282 -20.23 -4.89 0.15
C SER A 282 -18.74 -5.06 -0.18
N ALA A 283 -18.24 -6.30 -0.19
CA ALA A 283 -16.87 -6.64 -0.58
C ALA A 283 -16.54 -6.21 -2.00
N PHE A 284 -17.44 -6.48 -2.93
CA PHE A 284 -17.29 -6.10 -4.32
C PHE A 284 -17.23 -4.59 -4.51
N LEU A 285 -18.10 -3.83 -3.86
CA LEU A 285 -18.08 -2.36 -3.93
C LEU A 285 -16.81 -1.77 -3.30
N HIS A 286 -16.32 -2.36 -2.21
CA HIS A 286 -15.03 -1.98 -1.63
C HIS A 286 -13.85 -2.32 -2.54
N ALA A 287 -13.87 -3.46 -3.22
CA ALA A 287 -12.86 -3.83 -4.22
C ALA A 287 -12.91 -2.90 -5.43
N LEU A 288 -14.11 -2.53 -5.91
CA LEU A 288 -14.27 -1.55 -6.99
C LEU A 288 -13.73 -0.18 -6.60
N ARG A 289 -13.99 0.27 -5.37
CA ARG A 289 -13.40 1.51 -4.87
C ARG A 289 -11.87 1.41 -4.90
N LEU A 290 -11.30 0.33 -4.36
CA LEU A 290 -9.85 0.07 -4.38
C LEU A 290 -9.27 0.12 -5.81
N HIS A 291 -10.00 -0.38 -6.80
CA HIS A 291 -9.56 -0.31 -8.18
C HIS A 291 -9.69 1.11 -8.77
N TRP A 292 -10.79 1.81 -8.47
CA TRP A 292 -11.04 3.13 -9.05
C TRP A 292 -10.17 4.21 -8.42
N VAL A 293 -10.15 4.28 -7.09
CA VAL A 293 -9.50 5.39 -6.36
C VAL A 293 -8.04 5.07 -6.08
N GLU A 294 -7.69 3.82 -5.80
CA GLU A 294 -6.31 3.50 -5.39
C GLU A 294 -5.43 2.96 -6.54
N PHE A 295 -6.01 2.37 -7.61
CA PHE A 295 -5.24 1.85 -8.75
C PHE A 295 -5.23 2.74 -9.99
N GLN A 296 -6.27 3.55 -10.21
CA GLN A 296 -6.34 4.50 -11.34
C GLN A 296 -5.96 5.94 -10.97
N ASN A 297 -5.32 6.13 -9.81
CA ASN A 297 -4.80 7.42 -9.35
C ASN A 297 -3.40 7.70 -9.91
#